data_AF-A0A1R0GR60-F1
#
_entry.id   AF-A0A1R0GR60-F1
#
_cell.length_a   1.000
_cell.length_b   1.000
_cell.length_c   1.000
_cell.angle_alpha   90.00
_cell.angle_beta   90.00
_cell.angle_gamma   90.00
#
_symmetry.space_group_name_H-M   'P 1'
#
loop_
_entity.id
_entity.type
_entity.pdbx_description
1 polymer ?
#
loop_
_entity_poly.entity_id
_entity_poly.type
_entity_poly.pdbx_seq_one_letter_code
_entity_poly.pdbx_strand_id
1 'polypeptide(L)'
;MVKTQIISLFCVLYSALVSSQCVNYGDGKSNCPESVPCCYLGYCNSSANFCILGNCQPDDSYSPSSCWPKPMCKDTNTGFSNPNILVTAADFTGDVNSQIFYSQEVPNYARVSGGNLVLGLKPQSDLTLTGQGSTVYFS
;
A
#
# COMPACT_ATOMS: atom_id res chain seq x y z
N MET A 1 33.06 43.73 -44.10
CA MET A 1 32.93 42.27 -44.32
C MET A 1 33.39 41.55 -43.06
N VAL A 2 32.65 40.51 -42.66
CA VAL A 2 32.92 39.48 -41.62
C VAL A 2 32.72 39.95 -40.17
N LYS A 3 31.50 39.93 -39.65
CA LYS A 3 30.71 38.81 -39.05
C LYS A 3 30.95 38.65 -37.53
N THR A 4 30.10 39.36 -36.79
CA THR A 4 29.70 39.10 -35.40
C THR A 4 29.30 37.63 -35.24
N GLN A 5 29.95 36.90 -34.34
CA GLN A 5 29.52 35.57 -33.89
C GLN A 5 29.24 35.66 -32.39
N ILE A 6 27.94 35.75 -32.08
CA ILE A 6 27.37 35.61 -30.75
C ILE A 6 27.50 34.13 -30.39
N ILE A 7 28.42 33.78 -29.50
CA ILE A 7 28.52 32.42 -28.96
C ILE A 7 27.42 32.28 -27.90
N SER A 8 26.31 31.71 -28.35
CA SER A 8 25.13 31.41 -27.54
C SER A 8 25.47 30.48 -26.39
N LEU A 9 25.16 30.96 -25.20
CA LEU A 9 25.04 30.22 -23.95
C LEU A 9 23.95 29.12 -24.11
N PHE A 10 24.35 27.87 -24.31
CA PHE A 10 23.45 26.72 -24.18
C PHE A 10 23.95 25.81 -23.07
N CYS A 11 23.55 26.14 -21.84
CA CYS A 11 23.58 25.21 -20.72
C CYS A 11 22.39 24.26 -20.92
N VAL A 12 22.61 23.11 -21.57
CA VAL A 12 21.60 22.05 -21.65
C VAL A 12 21.57 21.33 -20.31
N LEU A 13 20.83 21.92 -19.37
CA LEU A 13 20.26 21.22 -18.24
C LEU A 13 19.03 20.47 -18.75
N TYR A 14 19.12 19.15 -18.90
CA TYR A 14 17.93 18.30 -18.85
C TYR A 14 18.29 16.97 -18.17
N SER A 15 18.59 17.05 -16.88
CA SER A 15 18.47 15.89 -15.99
C SER A 15 17.00 15.72 -15.63
N ALA A 16 16.29 14.90 -16.41
CA ALA A 16 15.06 14.26 -15.94
C ALA A 16 15.00 12.87 -16.56
N LEU A 17 15.85 11.96 -16.07
CA LEU A 17 15.47 10.56 -16.08
C LEU A 17 14.23 10.48 -15.18
N VAL A 18 13.04 10.50 -15.77
CA VAL A 18 11.84 10.01 -15.09
C VAL A 18 12.08 8.52 -14.95
N SER A 19 12.73 8.11 -13.86
CA SER A 19 12.77 6.71 -13.49
C SER A 19 11.37 6.36 -13.01
N SER A 20 10.52 5.89 -13.91
CA SER A 20 9.31 5.16 -13.54
C SER A 20 9.76 4.04 -12.60
N GLN A 21 9.40 4.11 -11.33
CA GLN A 21 9.90 3.21 -10.30
C GLN A 21 9.16 1.88 -10.32
N CYS A 22 8.06 1.74 -11.07
CA CYS A 22 7.40 0.44 -11.31
C CYS A 22 8.10 -0.41 -12.38
N VAL A 23 9.42 -0.53 -12.26
CA VAL A 23 10.32 -1.15 -13.25
C VAL A 23 10.01 -2.62 -13.55
N ASN A 24 9.33 -3.32 -12.65
CA ASN A 24 9.00 -4.74 -12.81
C ASN A 24 7.60 -4.95 -13.43
N TYR A 25 6.88 -3.88 -13.76
CA TYR A 25 5.58 -3.96 -14.40
C TYR A 25 5.63 -3.51 -15.87
N GLY A 26 5.00 -4.28 -16.76
CA GLY A 26 4.89 -3.94 -18.18
C GLY A 26 6.24 -3.77 -18.86
N ASP A 27 6.47 -2.60 -19.46
CA ASP A 27 7.72 -2.23 -20.14
C ASP A 27 8.76 -1.56 -19.21
N GLY A 28 8.46 -1.48 -17.91
CA GLY A 28 9.30 -0.86 -16.88
C GLY A 28 9.44 0.66 -17.01
N LYS A 29 8.66 1.29 -17.89
CA LYS A 29 8.65 2.73 -18.15
C LYS A 29 7.28 3.38 -17.95
N SER A 30 6.24 2.55 -17.94
CA SER A 30 4.85 2.97 -17.78
C SER A 30 4.43 2.92 -16.31
N ASN A 31 3.60 3.88 -15.90
CA ASN A 31 2.89 3.81 -14.62
C ASN A 31 1.96 2.59 -14.58
N CYS A 32 1.59 2.18 -13.37
CA CYS A 32 0.61 1.12 -13.19
C CYS A 32 -0.73 1.44 -13.90
N PRO A 33 -1.46 0.44 -14.42
CA PRO A 33 -2.80 0.64 -14.99
C PRO A 33 -3.86 0.75 -13.89
N GLU A 34 -5.03 1.27 -14.26
CA GLU A 34 -6.17 1.47 -13.36
C GLU A 34 -6.62 0.19 -12.63
N SER A 35 -6.47 -0.99 -13.25
CA SER A 35 -6.89 -2.27 -12.65
C SER A 35 -5.99 -2.74 -11.50
N VAL A 36 -4.73 -2.31 -11.47
CA VAL A 36 -3.74 -2.61 -10.40
C VAL A 36 -2.98 -1.33 -10.06
N PRO A 37 -3.63 -0.33 -9.48
CA PRO A 37 -3.25 1.07 -9.67
C PRO A 37 -2.10 1.55 -8.78
N CYS A 38 -1.66 0.76 -7.80
CA CYS A 38 -0.66 1.16 -6.80
C CYS A 38 0.71 0.56 -7.09
N CYS A 39 1.73 1.41 -7.14
CA CYS A 39 3.12 1.03 -7.31
C CYS A 39 3.84 0.87 -5.96
N TYR A 40 4.53 -0.26 -5.74
CA TYR A 40 5.45 -0.46 -4.61
C TYR A 40 6.61 -1.36 -5.00
N LEU A 41 7.84 -0.91 -4.72
CA LEU A 41 9.09 -1.65 -4.98
C LEU A 41 9.21 -2.19 -6.41
N GLY A 42 8.69 -1.48 -7.40
CA GLY A 42 8.76 -1.93 -8.78
C GLY A 42 7.53 -2.67 -9.30
N TYR A 43 6.58 -3.03 -8.46
CA TYR A 43 5.44 -3.88 -8.83
C TYR A 43 4.11 -3.14 -8.68
N CYS A 44 3.11 -3.56 -9.47
CA CYS A 44 1.75 -3.02 -9.42
C CYS A 44 0.78 -3.99 -8.76
N ASN A 45 -0.05 -3.50 -7.85
CA ASN A 45 -1.12 -4.28 -7.20
C ASN A 45 -2.24 -3.36 -6.67
N SER A 46 -3.35 -3.94 -6.22
CA SER A 46 -4.49 -3.21 -5.62
C SER A 46 -4.66 -3.47 -4.12
N SER A 47 -3.83 -4.33 -3.53
CA SER A 47 -3.91 -4.68 -2.11
C SER A 47 -3.35 -3.59 -1.20
N ALA A 48 -3.72 -3.65 0.07
CA ALA A 48 -3.21 -2.77 1.11
C ALA A 48 -1.69 -2.66 1.16
N ASN A 49 -1.01 -3.79 0.93
CA ASN A 49 0.43 -3.87 0.97
C ASN A 49 1.11 -2.97 -0.07
N PHE A 50 0.37 -2.56 -1.10
CA PHE A 50 0.82 -1.65 -2.15
C PHE A 50 0.19 -0.28 -2.00
N CYS A 51 -1.11 -0.22 -1.70
CA CYS A 51 -1.85 1.02 -1.76
C CYS A 51 -1.77 1.88 -0.49
N ILE A 52 -1.44 1.32 0.68
CA ILE A 52 -1.33 2.12 1.92
C ILE A 52 -0.18 3.14 1.82
N LEU A 53 -0.45 4.37 2.25
CA LEU A 53 0.54 5.45 2.35
C LEU A 53 1.69 5.06 3.29
N GLY A 54 2.87 4.85 2.69
CA GLY A 54 4.07 4.27 3.31
C GLY A 54 4.74 3.26 2.38
N ASN A 55 3.93 2.48 1.65
CA ASN A 55 4.38 1.57 0.61
C ASN A 55 4.06 2.12 -0.79
N CYS A 56 2.96 2.85 -0.96
CA CYS A 56 2.59 3.36 -2.28
C CYS A 56 3.51 4.50 -2.76
N GLN A 57 3.96 4.41 -4.01
CA GLN A 57 4.73 5.43 -4.72
C GLN A 57 3.78 6.25 -5.63
N PRO A 58 3.36 7.48 -5.25
CA PRO A 58 2.30 8.20 -5.95
C PRO A 58 2.65 8.60 -7.38
N ASP A 59 3.92 8.96 -7.62
CA ASP A 59 4.40 9.42 -8.93
C ASP A 59 4.46 8.27 -9.97
N ASP A 60 4.60 7.04 -9.50
CA ASP A 60 4.76 5.82 -10.32
C ASP A 60 3.46 4.98 -10.42
N SER A 61 2.46 5.35 -9.63
CA SER A 61 1.13 4.74 -9.61
C SER A 61 0.27 5.24 -10.79
N TYR A 62 -0.88 4.60 -11.05
CA TYR A 62 -1.80 5.03 -12.13
C TYR A 62 -2.16 6.52 -12.04
N SER A 63 -2.34 7.00 -10.81
CA SER A 63 -2.52 8.40 -10.45
C SER A 63 -2.02 8.63 -9.03
N PRO A 64 -1.70 9.86 -8.61
CA PRO A 64 -1.38 10.15 -7.20
C PRO A 64 -2.50 9.73 -6.23
N SER A 65 -3.75 9.77 -6.68
CA SER A 65 -4.94 9.33 -5.93
C SER A 65 -5.12 7.82 -5.85
N SER A 66 -4.30 7.02 -6.53
CA SER A 66 -4.31 5.56 -6.40
C SER A 66 -3.82 5.11 -5.03
N CYS A 67 -2.90 5.87 -4.44
CA CYS A 67 -2.41 5.63 -3.09
C CYS A 67 -3.49 6.00 -2.08
N TRP A 68 -3.80 5.07 -1.16
CA TRP A 68 -4.78 5.30 -0.11
C TRP A 68 -4.26 6.32 0.90
N PRO A 69 -5.14 7.22 1.36
CA PRO A 69 -4.80 8.20 2.38
C PRO A 69 -4.19 7.50 3.59
N LYS A 70 -3.19 8.12 4.21
CA LYS A 70 -2.67 7.65 5.48
C LYS A 70 -3.83 7.69 6.48
N PRO A 71 -4.01 6.68 7.34
CA PRO A 71 -4.87 6.81 8.51
C PRO A 71 -4.61 8.14 9.20
N MET A 72 -5.57 9.05 9.12
CA MET A 72 -5.49 10.26 9.93
C MET A 72 -5.78 9.84 11.36
N CYS A 73 -5.00 10.35 12.32
CA CYS A 73 -5.31 10.20 13.73
C CYS A 73 -6.70 10.78 13.98
N LYS A 74 -7.70 9.89 14.09
CA LYS A 74 -9.09 10.22 14.32
C LYS A 74 -9.56 9.40 15.51
N ASP A 75 -10.31 10.04 16.37
CA ASP A 75 -10.98 9.33 17.46
C ASP A 75 -11.91 8.27 16.87
N THR A 76 -11.75 7.04 17.36
CA THR A 76 -12.58 5.90 16.98
C THR A 76 -13.18 5.29 18.24
N ASN A 77 -14.45 4.92 18.16
CA ASN A 77 -15.10 4.13 19.18
C ASN A 77 -15.84 3.00 18.47
N THR A 78 -15.34 1.78 18.64
CA THR A 78 -15.87 0.60 17.99
C THR A 78 -16.13 -0.49 19.02
N GLY A 79 -17.37 -0.97 19.05
CA GLY A 79 -17.79 -2.07 19.91
C GLY A 79 -17.65 -3.44 19.27
N PHE A 80 -16.94 -3.57 18.15
CA PHE A 80 -16.78 -4.84 17.40
C PHE A 80 -18.10 -5.58 17.13
N SER A 81 -19.21 -4.85 16.98
CA SER A 81 -20.53 -5.42 16.70
C SER A 81 -20.70 -5.82 15.23
N ASN A 82 -20.00 -5.13 14.33
CA ASN A 82 -19.93 -5.44 12.91
C ASN A 82 -18.60 -6.15 12.60
N PRO A 83 -18.59 -7.39 12.09
CA PRO A 83 -17.34 -8.10 11.79
C PRO A 83 -16.55 -7.51 10.63
N ASN A 84 -17.19 -6.74 9.74
CA ASN A 84 -16.53 -6.16 8.55
C ASN A 84 -15.53 -5.06 8.89
N ILE A 85 -15.50 -4.59 10.15
CA ILE A 85 -14.48 -3.62 10.60
C ILE A 85 -13.08 -4.22 10.66
N LEU A 86 -12.96 -5.55 10.65
CA LEU A 86 -11.69 -6.25 10.58
C LEU A 86 -11.63 -7.04 9.27
N VAL A 87 -10.64 -6.73 8.45
CA VAL A 87 -10.38 -7.42 7.17
C VAL A 87 -8.95 -7.97 7.13
N THR A 88 -8.63 -8.76 6.11
CA THR A 88 -7.22 -9.07 5.82
C THR A 88 -6.58 -7.92 5.03
N ALA A 89 -5.26 -7.80 5.03
CA ALA A 89 -4.55 -6.83 4.19
C ALA A 89 -4.81 -7.05 2.68
N ALA A 90 -5.12 -8.29 2.28
CA ALA A 90 -5.49 -8.58 0.90
C ALA A 90 -6.90 -8.05 0.56
N ASP A 91 -7.82 -8.08 1.52
CA ASP A 91 -9.23 -7.68 1.35
C ASP A 91 -9.51 -6.22 1.74
N PHE A 92 -8.53 -5.53 2.34
CA PHE A 92 -8.65 -4.11 2.64
C PHE A 92 -8.69 -3.31 1.33
N THR A 93 -9.56 -2.30 1.27
CA THR A 93 -9.91 -1.53 0.07
C THR A 93 -9.60 -0.05 0.19
N GLY A 94 -9.04 0.38 1.33
CA GLY A 94 -8.80 1.78 1.63
C GLY A 94 -9.98 2.50 2.28
N ASP A 95 -11.14 1.85 2.45
CA ASP A 95 -12.26 2.42 3.21
C ASP A 95 -12.03 2.31 4.72
N VAL A 96 -11.25 3.25 5.25
CA VAL A 96 -10.91 3.35 6.69
C VAL A 96 -12.12 3.59 7.59
N ASN A 97 -13.28 3.97 7.05
CA ASN A 97 -14.49 4.16 7.87
C ASN A 97 -15.22 2.84 8.12
N SER A 98 -15.21 1.92 7.16
CA SER A 98 -15.88 0.63 7.28
C SER A 98 -14.93 -0.52 7.64
N GLN A 99 -13.65 -0.42 7.28
CA GLN A 99 -12.60 -1.40 7.50
C GLN A 99 -11.51 -0.82 8.44
N ILE A 100 -11.87 -0.61 9.71
CA ILE A 100 -11.07 0.12 10.73
C ILE A 100 -9.78 -0.63 11.13
N PHE A 101 -9.76 -1.95 10.97
CA PHE A 101 -8.61 -2.78 11.28
C PHE A 101 -8.30 -3.73 10.13
N TYR A 102 -7.02 -4.03 9.95
CA TYR A 102 -6.60 -5.11 9.07
C TYR A 102 -5.55 -6.02 9.73
N SER A 103 -5.49 -7.28 9.32
CA SER A 103 -4.46 -8.25 9.71
C SER A 103 -3.61 -8.64 8.49
N GLN A 104 -2.31 -8.81 8.70
CA GLN A 104 -1.34 -9.16 7.64
C GLN A 104 -0.87 -10.61 7.74
N GLU A 105 -1.27 -11.31 8.81
CA GLU A 105 -0.78 -12.63 9.15
C GLU A 105 -1.31 -13.71 8.22
N VAL A 106 -0.44 -14.64 7.87
CA VAL A 106 -0.79 -15.86 7.13
C VAL A 106 -0.17 -17.05 7.87
N PRO A 107 -0.99 -17.99 8.38
CA PRO A 107 -2.45 -17.92 8.58
C PRO A 107 -2.90 -16.81 9.55
N ASN A 108 -4.11 -16.27 9.31
CA ASN A 108 -4.75 -15.29 10.17
C ASN A 108 -5.67 -15.98 11.20
N TYR A 109 -5.54 -15.64 12.48
CA TYR A 109 -6.42 -16.09 13.56
C TYR A 109 -7.12 -14.94 14.31
N ALA A 110 -7.01 -13.71 13.82
CA ALA A 110 -7.80 -12.57 14.27
C ALA A 110 -9.21 -12.64 13.68
N ARG A 111 -10.23 -12.37 14.50
CA ARG A 111 -11.63 -12.30 14.07
C ARG A 111 -12.44 -11.44 15.02
N VAL A 112 -13.57 -10.94 14.52
CA VAL A 112 -14.61 -10.35 15.35
C VAL A 112 -15.67 -11.40 15.64
N SER A 113 -15.99 -11.62 16.91
CA SER A 113 -17.01 -12.59 17.32
C SER A 113 -17.71 -12.15 18.60
N GLY A 114 -19.05 -12.19 18.59
CA GLY A 114 -19.86 -11.87 19.77
C GLY A 114 -19.61 -10.46 20.33
N GLY A 115 -19.37 -9.46 19.49
CA GLY A 115 -19.08 -8.10 19.94
C GLY A 115 -17.64 -7.88 20.45
N ASN A 116 -16.73 -8.81 20.18
CA ASN A 116 -15.35 -8.74 20.66
C ASN A 116 -14.35 -8.94 19.53
N LEU A 117 -13.23 -8.23 19.61
CA LEU A 117 -12.01 -8.59 18.89
C LEU A 117 -11.37 -9.80 19.57
N VAL A 118 -11.13 -10.86 18.81
CA VAL A 118 -10.47 -12.07 19.28
C VAL A 118 -9.17 -12.26 18.54
N LEU A 119 -8.06 -12.24 19.27
CA LEU A 119 -6.72 -12.56 18.76
C LEU A 119 -6.37 -14.00 19.17
N GLY A 120 -6.20 -14.88 18.18
CA GLY A 120 -5.82 -16.26 18.42
C GLY A 120 -4.32 -16.46 18.50
N LEU A 121 -3.88 -17.30 19.45
CA LEU A 121 -2.56 -17.94 19.44
C LEU A 121 -2.78 -19.42 19.17
N LYS A 122 -2.27 -19.94 18.05
CA LYS A 122 -2.38 -21.37 17.73
C LYS A 122 -1.00 -22.02 17.63
N PRO A 123 -0.81 -23.21 18.22
CA PRO A 123 0.42 -23.96 18.00
C PRO A 123 0.47 -24.47 16.54
N GLN A 124 1.67 -24.80 16.07
CA GLN A 124 1.81 -25.61 14.86
C GLN A 124 1.16 -26.99 15.09
N SER A 125 0.72 -27.64 14.01
CA SER A 125 -0.04 -28.90 14.10
C SER A 125 0.69 -30.03 14.82
N ASP A 126 2.03 -30.00 14.82
CA ASP A 126 2.89 -30.99 15.47
C ASP A 126 3.29 -30.61 16.91
N LEU A 127 2.89 -29.43 17.39
CA LEU A 127 3.22 -28.86 18.71
C LEU A 127 4.72 -28.71 18.98
N THR A 128 5.59 -28.81 17.97
CA THR A 128 7.05 -28.80 18.19
C THR A 128 7.66 -27.41 18.18
N LEU A 129 6.96 -26.44 17.60
CA LEU A 129 7.41 -25.05 17.43
C LEU A 129 6.53 -24.06 18.20
N THR A 130 7.07 -22.85 18.40
CA THR A 130 6.34 -21.72 18.99
C THR A 130 5.04 -21.47 18.23
N GLY A 131 3.96 -21.21 18.99
CA GLY A 131 2.67 -20.87 18.41
C GLY A 131 2.71 -19.55 17.65
N GLN A 132 1.86 -19.45 16.63
CA GLN A 132 1.68 -18.24 15.85
C GLN A 132 0.48 -17.45 16.38
N GLY A 133 0.74 -16.21 16.78
CA GLY A 133 -0.28 -15.25 17.22
C GLY A 133 -0.95 -14.55 16.04
N SER A 134 -1.83 -13.60 16.35
CA SER A 134 -2.37 -12.67 15.35
C SER A 134 -2.23 -11.24 15.85
N THR A 135 -1.92 -10.34 14.93
CA THR A 135 -1.88 -8.90 15.16
C THR A 135 -2.95 -8.24 14.32
N VAL A 136 -3.41 -7.08 14.75
CA VAL A 136 -4.24 -6.21 13.92
C VAL A 136 -3.62 -4.82 13.93
N TYR A 137 -3.69 -4.17 12.77
CA TYR A 137 -3.23 -2.82 12.56
C TYR A 137 -4.45 -1.92 12.42
N PHE A 138 -4.35 -0.72 12.98
CA PHE A 138 -5.35 0.32 12.75
C PHE A 138 -5.15 0.89 11.35
N SER A 139 -6.23 0.93 10.55
CA SER A 139 -6.22 1.42 9.17
C SER A 139 -6.39 2.92 9.07
#